data_AF-A0A2E5ZQV8-F1
#
_entry.id   AF-A0A2E5ZQV8-F1
#
_cell.length_a   1.000
_cell.length_b   1.000
_cell.length_c   1.000
_cell.angle_alpha   90.00
_cell.angle_beta   90.00
_cell.angle_gamma   90.00
#
_symmetry.space_group_name_H-M   'P 1'
#
loop_
_entity.id
_entity.type
_entity.pdbx_description
1 polymer ?
#
loop_
_entity_poly.entity_id
_entity_poly.type
_entity_poly.pdbx_seq_one_letter_code
_entity_poly.pdbx_strand_id
1 'polypeptide(L)'
;MVTSDHQPLNSELKYVELDLAHHGSIGLEHSFGSLLSIFNVSDTVDILTRGKERFGITSSTIQESAKADLTLFSPDGKQIVTKKTIKSTSKNSIFIDQELPGKVFGVFAQNKLYLAD
;
A
#
# COMPACT_ATOMS: atom_id res chain seq x y z
N MET A 1 4.66 13.34 4.69
CA MET A 1 3.83 12.11 4.67
C MET A 1 3.38 11.86 3.24
N VAL A 2 3.00 10.63 2.89
CA VAL A 2 2.38 10.28 1.60
C VAL A 2 1.07 9.54 1.89
N THR A 3 0.07 9.71 1.02
CA THR A 3 -1.18 8.93 1.03
C THR A 3 -1.42 8.36 -0.37
N SER A 4 -2.19 7.27 -0.44
CA SER A 4 -2.46 6.57 -1.70
C SER A 4 -3.64 7.13 -2.49
N ASP A 5 -4.51 7.93 -1.84
CA ASP A 5 -5.81 8.36 -2.38
C ASP A 5 -6.58 7.19 -3.05
N HIS A 6 -6.67 6.06 -2.35
CA HIS A 6 -7.23 4.82 -2.88
C HIS A 6 -8.71 4.98 -3.27
N GLN A 7 -8.98 5.04 -4.58
CA GLN A 7 -10.30 5.28 -5.15
C GLN A 7 -10.75 4.08 -6.02
N PRO A 8 -11.39 3.07 -5.40
CA PRO A 8 -11.93 1.92 -6.13
C PRO A 8 -13.14 2.35 -6.95
N LEU A 9 -13.14 2.01 -8.24
CA LEU A 9 -14.20 2.38 -9.18
C LEU A 9 -14.67 1.15 -9.97
N ASN A 10 -15.96 1.11 -10.28
CA ASN A 10 -16.50 0.05 -11.13
C ASN A 10 -15.93 0.15 -12.55
N SER A 11 -15.88 -0.98 -13.25
CA SER A 11 -15.33 -1.05 -14.61
C SER A 11 -16.06 -0.13 -15.58
N GLU A 12 -17.36 0.06 -15.44
CA GLU A 12 -18.19 0.90 -16.30
C GLU A 12 -17.79 2.37 -16.23
N LEU A 13 -17.21 2.82 -15.12
CA LEU A 13 -16.73 4.20 -14.93
C LEU A 13 -15.32 4.44 -15.49
N LYS A 14 -14.63 3.36 -15.89
CA LYS A 14 -13.21 3.38 -16.28
C LYS A 14 -12.95 2.80 -17.66
N TYR A 15 -13.80 1.91 -18.14
CA TYR A 15 -13.72 1.28 -19.45
C TYR A 15 -14.60 2.04 -20.46
N VAL A 16 -14.29 3.32 -20.58
CA VAL A 16 -14.92 4.30 -21.48
C VAL A 16 -13.81 5.21 -22.03
N GLU A 17 -14.15 6.08 -22.96
CA GLU A 17 -13.26 7.09 -23.51
C GLU A 17 -12.69 8.02 -22.42
N LEU A 18 -11.47 8.53 -22.62
CA LEU A 18 -10.71 9.24 -21.58
C LEU A 18 -11.45 10.47 -21.02
N ASP A 19 -12.21 11.16 -21.87
CA ASP A 19 -13.04 12.33 -21.53
C ASP A 19 -14.31 11.96 -20.74
N LEU A 20 -14.77 10.71 -20.84
CA LEU A 20 -15.91 10.16 -20.09
C LEU A 20 -15.48 9.39 -18.84
N ALA A 21 -14.22 8.97 -18.75
CA ALA A 21 -13.71 8.17 -17.65
C ALA A 21 -13.64 8.98 -16.35
N HIS A 22 -14.17 8.40 -15.26
CA HIS A 22 -14.09 9.03 -13.94
C HIS A 22 -12.65 9.09 -13.45
N HIS A 23 -12.29 10.16 -12.73
CA HIS A 23 -10.97 10.29 -12.10
C HIS A 23 -10.77 9.27 -10.97
N GLY A 24 -9.52 8.85 -10.75
CA GLY A 24 -9.14 8.04 -9.59
C GLY A 24 -8.53 6.69 -9.92
N SER A 25 -7.76 6.15 -8.97
CA SER A 25 -7.14 4.83 -9.08
C SER A 25 -6.95 4.22 -7.70
N ILE A 26 -6.82 2.89 -7.64
CA ILE A 26 -6.40 2.21 -6.42
C ILE A 26 -4.88 2.22 -6.30
N GLY A 27 -4.37 2.72 -5.16
CA GLY A 27 -2.93 2.78 -4.86
C GLY A 27 -2.50 2.09 -3.57
N LEU A 28 -3.43 1.80 -2.66
CA LEU A 28 -3.12 1.30 -1.30
C LEU A 28 -2.18 0.08 -1.29
N GLU A 29 -2.51 -0.96 -2.05
CA GLU A 29 -1.75 -2.22 -2.12
C GLU A 29 -0.33 -2.03 -2.69
N HIS A 30 -0.15 -1.01 -3.54
CA HIS A 30 1.08 -0.76 -4.27
C HIS A 30 1.94 0.33 -3.64
N SER A 31 1.46 1.01 -2.59
CA SER A 31 2.09 2.20 -2.02
C SER A 31 3.50 1.92 -1.50
N PHE A 32 3.70 0.78 -0.83
CA PHE A 32 5.00 0.36 -0.32
C PHE A 32 6.02 0.13 -1.45
N GLY A 33 5.67 -0.73 -2.43
CA GLY A 33 6.55 -1.02 -3.56
C GLY A 33 6.83 0.22 -4.41
N SER A 34 5.82 1.08 -4.62
CA SER A 34 6.00 2.32 -5.37
C SER A 34 6.99 3.28 -4.72
N LEU A 35 6.97 3.40 -3.39
CA LEU A 35 7.94 4.22 -2.67
C LEU A 35 9.32 3.58 -2.65
N LEU A 36 9.43 2.26 -2.50
CA LEU A 36 10.71 1.53 -2.58
C LEU A 36 11.38 1.65 -3.95
N SER A 37 10.63 1.86 -5.03
CA SER A 37 11.21 2.14 -6.35
C SER A 37 11.95 3.49 -6.43
N ILE A 38 11.74 4.38 -5.45
CA ILE A 38 12.25 5.76 -5.46
C ILE A 38 13.18 6.01 -4.27
N PHE A 39 12.87 5.44 -3.10
CA PHE A 39 13.54 5.68 -1.83
C PHE A 39 14.12 4.40 -1.23
N ASN A 40 15.10 4.53 -0.34
CA ASN A 40 15.58 3.38 0.44
C ASN A 40 14.51 2.94 1.46
N VAL A 41 14.76 1.80 2.12
CA VAL A 41 13.81 1.18 3.06
C VAL A 41 13.51 2.10 4.25
N SER A 42 14.53 2.73 4.83
CA SER A 42 14.37 3.60 6.00
C SER A 42 13.50 4.81 5.68
N ASP A 43 13.79 5.48 4.55
CA ASP A 43 13.03 6.64 4.08
C ASP A 43 11.59 6.26 3.71
N THR A 44 11.39 5.09 3.08
CA THR A 44 10.05 4.58 2.76
C THR A 44 9.21 4.36 4.01
N VAL A 45 9.79 3.72 5.04
CA VAL A 45 9.10 3.48 6.31
C VAL A 45 8.81 4.79 7.04
N ASP A 46 9.75 5.73 7.09
CA ASP A 46 9.53 7.06 7.67
C ASP A 46 8.40 7.79 6.95
N ILE A 47 8.43 7.87 5.62
CA ILE A 47 7.42 8.55 4.82
C ILE A 47 6.00 8.03 5.09
N LEU A 48 5.86 6.70 5.21
CA LEU A 48 4.58 6.02 5.45
C LEU A 48 4.08 6.15 6.90
N THR A 49 4.97 6.34 7.88
CA THR A 49 4.60 6.30 9.30
C THR A 49 4.61 7.67 9.99
N ARG A 50 5.36 8.66 9.48
CA ARG A 50 5.52 10.00 10.09
C ARG A 50 4.24 10.83 10.19
N GLY A 51 3.15 10.42 9.54
CA GLY A 51 1.86 11.10 9.62
C GLY A 51 1.20 11.02 11.00
N LYS A 52 1.57 10.05 11.85
CA LYS A 52 0.90 9.78 13.13
C LYS A 52 0.82 11.01 14.05
N GLU A 53 1.94 11.74 14.20
CA GLU A 53 2.01 12.95 15.04
C GLU A 53 1.01 14.02 14.60
N ARG A 54 0.89 14.26 13.29
CA ARG A 54 0.00 15.27 12.72
C ARG A 54 -1.46 15.03 13.06
N PHE A 55 -1.86 13.78 13.24
CA PHE A 55 -3.24 13.38 13.55
C PHE A 55 -3.45 12.98 15.01
N GLY A 56 -2.47 13.22 15.89
CA GLY A 56 -2.56 12.85 17.31
C GLY A 56 -2.64 11.34 17.56
N ILE A 57 -2.14 10.53 16.62
CA ILE A 57 -2.10 9.07 16.75
C ILE A 57 -0.85 8.69 17.54
N THR A 58 -1.03 7.95 18.64
CA THR A 58 0.10 7.44 19.44
C THR A 58 0.99 6.53 18.58
N SER A 59 2.28 6.86 18.50
CA SER A 59 3.28 5.98 17.93
C SER A 59 3.81 5.03 19.00
N SER A 60 4.01 3.76 18.66
CA SER A 60 4.66 2.77 19.51
C SER A 60 6.05 2.45 18.96
N THR A 61 7.03 2.39 19.86
CA THR A 61 8.36 1.87 19.54
C THR A 61 8.32 0.36 19.40
N ILE A 62 9.21 -0.20 18.58
CA ILE A 62 9.38 -1.64 18.46
C ILE A 62 10.29 -2.10 19.61
N GLN A 63 9.68 -2.49 20.72
CA GLN A 63 10.35 -3.01 21.92
C GLN A 63 9.45 -4.00 22.65
N GLU A 64 10.04 -4.82 23.53
CA GLU A 64 9.27 -5.73 24.38
C GLU A 64 8.23 -4.97 25.22
N SER A 65 7.09 -5.61 25.47
CA SER A 65 5.93 -5.04 26.20
C SER A 65 5.21 -3.86 25.53
N ALA A 66 5.68 -3.36 24.38
CA ALA A 66 4.95 -2.35 23.61
C ALA A 66 3.77 -2.93 22.82
N LYS A 67 2.79 -2.09 22.48
CA LYS A 67 1.69 -2.46 21.59
C LYS A 67 2.26 -2.81 20.20
N ALA A 68 2.02 -4.04 19.76
CA ALA A 68 2.36 -4.48 18.41
C ALA A 68 1.36 -3.89 17.39
N ASP A 69 1.88 -3.00 16.55
CA ASP A 69 1.25 -2.40 15.36
C ASP A 69 2.32 -2.42 14.26
N LEU A 70 2.44 -3.56 13.60
CA LEU A 70 3.61 -3.94 12.79
C LEU A 70 3.18 -4.38 11.40
N THR A 71 3.99 -4.05 10.39
CA THR A 71 3.92 -4.64 9.05
C THR A 71 5.11 -5.55 8.84
N LEU A 72 4.86 -6.77 8.37
CA LEU A 72 5.87 -7.75 8.00
C LEU A 72 6.13 -7.62 6.51
N PHE A 73 7.35 -7.29 6.11
CA PHE A 73 7.71 -7.11 4.71
C PHE A 73 9.17 -7.51 4.44
N SER A 74 9.48 -7.74 3.17
CA SER A 74 10.85 -7.76 2.65
C SER A 74 10.99 -6.63 1.64
N PRO A 75 12.08 -5.84 1.66
CA PRO A 75 12.38 -4.89 0.61
C PRO A 75 12.92 -5.56 -0.66
N ASP A 76 13.34 -6.82 -0.54
CA ASP A 76 13.96 -7.58 -1.62
C ASP A 76 12.91 -8.23 -2.53
N GLY A 77 13.36 -8.55 -3.74
CA GLY A 77 12.53 -9.16 -4.77
C GLY A 77 11.66 -8.15 -5.49
N LYS A 78 10.93 -8.66 -6.49
CA LYS A 78 10.05 -7.86 -7.34
C LYS A 78 8.79 -8.64 -7.67
N GLN A 79 7.69 -7.92 -7.88
CA GLN A 79 6.41 -8.48 -8.26
C GLN A 79 5.79 -7.66 -9.40
N ILE A 80 5.30 -8.36 -10.42
CA ILE A 80 4.50 -7.74 -11.48
C ILE A 80 3.07 -7.62 -10.96
N VAL A 81 2.54 -6.40 -11.03
CA VAL A 81 1.15 -6.14 -10.66
C VAL A 81 0.25 -6.62 -11.78
N THR A 82 -0.66 -7.54 -11.46
CA THR A 82 -1.66 -8.06 -12.40
C THR A 82 -3.05 -7.92 -11.79
N LYS A 83 -4.10 -7.99 -12.63
CA LYS A 83 -5.49 -8.00 -12.12
C LYS A 83 -5.76 -9.15 -11.12
N LYS A 84 -5.01 -10.25 -11.22
CA LYS A 84 -5.14 -11.42 -10.33
C LYS A 84 -4.51 -11.20 -8.96
N THR A 85 -3.45 -10.40 -8.88
CA THR A 85 -2.72 -10.14 -7.62
C THR A 85 -3.36 -9.02 -6.81
N ILE A 86 -4.17 -8.15 -7.44
CA ILE A 86 -4.93 -7.10 -6.74
C ILE A 86 -6.02 -7.75 -5.88
N LYS A 87 -6.05 -7.43 -4.58
CA LYS A 87 -7.07 -7.90 -3.63
C LYS A 87 -8.31 -7.02 -3.59
N SER A 88 -8.19 -5.73 -3.90
CA SER A 88 -9.34 -4.82 -4.00
C SER A 88 -10.42 -5.39 -4.93
N THR A 89 -11.68 -5.13 -4.61
CA THR A 89 -12.82 -5.52 -5.45
C THR A 89 -12.74 -4.87 -6.82
N SER A 90 -12.23 -3.63 -6.90
CA SER A 90 -11.95 -2.94 -8.16
C SER A 90 -10.56 -3.30 -8.70
N LYS A 91 -10.42 -3.25 -10.03
CA LYS A 91 -9.17 -3.52 -10.76
C LYS A 91 -8.70 -2.29 -11.57
N ASN A 92 -9.02 -1.07 -11.13
CA ASN A 92 -8.66 0.19 -11.80
C ASN A 92 -7.27 0.75 -11.39
N SER A 93 -6.31 -0.12 -11.08
CA SER A 93 -4.96 0.30 -10.66
C SER A 93 -4.15 0.84 -11.83
N ILE A 94 -3.52 2.00 -11.65
CA ILE A 94 -2.53 2.56 -12.60
C ILE A 94 -1.24 1.73 -12.66
N PHE A 95 -1.02 0.85 -11.68
CA PHE A 95 0.17 0.02 -11.60
C PHE A 95 0.05 -1.31 -12.35
N ILE A 96 -1.08 -1.61 -13.01
CA ILE A 96 -1.20 -2.86 -13.80
C ILE A 96 -0.06 -2.92 -14.83
N ASP A 97 0.55 -4.11 -14.93
CA ASP A 97 1.72 -4.43 -15.77
C ASP A 97 3.02 -3.74 -15.34
N GLN A 98 3.04 -3.03 -14.20
CA GLN A 98 4.27 -2.50 -13.60
C GLN A 98 4.95 -3.55 -12.71
N GLU A 99 6.28 -3.53 -12.69
CA GLU A 99 7.10 -4.30 -11.75
C GLU A 99 7.44 -3.44 -10.54
N LEU A 100 7.02 -3.87 -9.35
CA LEU A 100 7.28 -3.16 -8.09
C LEU A 100 8.19 -3.98 -7.17
N PRO A 101 9.17 -3.34 -6.49
CA PRO A 101 10.05 -4.00 -5.54
C PRO A 101 9.36 -4.29 -4.21
N GLY A 102 9.94 -5.25 -3.49
CA GLY A 102 9.52 -5.65 -2.17
C GLY A 102 8.25 -6.51 -2.15
N LYS A 103 7.99 -7.09 -0.98
CA LYS A 103 6.83 -7.94 -0.72
C LYS A 103 6.34 -7.71 0.70
N VAL A 104 5.03 -7.50 0.85
CA VAL A 104 4.37 -7.47 2.16
C VAL A 104 3.86 -8.87 2.48
N PHE A 105 4.20 -9.38 3.66
CA PHE A 105 3.80 -10.71 4.15
C PHE A 105 2.57 -10.67 5.04
N GLY A 106 2.28 -9.52 5.64
CA GLY A 106 1.14 -9.37 6.54
C GLY A 106 1.31 -8.22 7.52
N VAL A 107 0.35 -8.10 8.41
CA VAL A 107 0.34 -7.11 9.48
C VAL A 107 -0.07 -7.75 10.80
N PHE A 108 0.49 -7.24 11.88
CA PHE A 108 -0.04 -7.46 13.22
C PHE A 108 -0.69 -6.17 13.68
N ALA A 109 -2.01 -6.18 13.84
CA ALA A 109 -2.78 -5.02 14.26
C ALA A 109 -3.96 -5.49 15.12
N GLN A 110 -4.34 -4.67 16.10
CA GLN A 110 -5.50 -4.96 16.97
C GLN A 110 -5.42 -6.34 17.66
N ASN A 111 -4.21 -6.71 18.13
CA ASN A 111 -3.91 -8.01 18.74
C ASN A 111 -4.22 -9.22 17.85
N LYS A 112 -4.21 -9.04 16.52
CA LYS A 112 -4.45 -10.09 15.53
C LYS A 112 -3.39 -10.06 14.44
N LEU A 113 -2.97 -11.25 14.02
CA LEU A 113 -2.12 -11.44 12.85
C LEU A 113 -2.99 -11.61 11.61
N TYR A 114 -2.72 -10.82 10.59
CA TYR A 114 -3.32 -10.92 9.26
C TYR A 114 -2.21 -11.20 8.25
N LEU A 115 -2.27 -12.33 7.56
CA LEU A 115 -1.29 -12.69 6.54
C LEU A 115 -1.77 -12.22 5.16
N ALA A 116 -0.81 -11.78 4.35
CA ALA A 116 -1.04 -11.46 2.96
C ALA A 116 -0.93 -12.76 2.13
N ASP A 117 -2.06 -13.45 1.95
CA ASP A 117 -2.17 -14.59 1.02
C ASP A 117 -1.93 -14.19 -0.45
#